data_AF-A0A382TT60-F1
#
_entry.id   AF-A0A382TT60-F1
#
_cell.length_a   1.000
_cell.length_b   1.000
_cell.length_c   1.000
_cell.angle_alpha   90.00
_cell.angle_beta   90.00
_cell.angle_gamma   90.00
#
_symmetry.space_group_name_H-M   'P 1'
#
loop_
_entity.id
_entity.type
_entity.pdbx_description
1 polymer ?
#
loop_
_entity_poly.entity_id
_entity_poly.type
_entity_poly.pdbx_seq_one_letter_code
_entity_poly.pdbx_strand_id
1 'polypeptide(L)'
;TVRSWGPYTLGFNVKPSFTSLAEFMSYGITFDVAAMIQPIKKLDIMLRLEDIIGIEYWDSGIVETISPMIMGGMYYYVSNLRLGSEIGSRIESDALLHYHMGIEFKQQEQLSFRLGTSHLNQFTAGFGIQFSLIDFNYAYLHPNEGSPFEGSHIVSTGINLDELNWIKGKIGP
;
A
#
# COMPACT_ATOMS: atom_id res chain seq x y z
N THR A 1 -0.02 -10.80 10.04
CA THR A 1 1.01 -10.70 11.10
C THR A 1 2.32 -10.24 10.51
N VAL A 2 3.05 -9.35 11.21
CA VAL A 2 4.39 -8.90 10.82
C VAL A 2 5.39 -9.32 11.89
N ARG A 3 6.55 -9.83 11.49
CA ARG A 3 7.62 -10.22 12.39
C ARG A 3 8.98 -9.80 11.83
N SER A 4 9.78 -9.18 12.70
CA SER A 4 11.13 -8.74 12.36
C SER A 4 12.18 -9.59 13.06
N TRP A 5 13.22 -9.97 12.31
CA TRP A 5 14.37 -10.75 12.74
C TRP A 5 15.65 -10.08 12.23
N GLY A 6 16.25 -9.22 13.05
CA GLY A 6 17.44 -8.46 12.65
C GLY A 6 17.13 -7.55 11.46
N PRO A 7 17.86 -7.67 10.33
CA PRO A 7 17.62 -6.83 9.15
C PRO A 7 16.42 -7.28 8.31
N TYR A 8 15.80 -8.42 8.62
CA TYR A 8 14.69 -8.98 7.87
C TYR A 8 13.35 -8.70 8.56
N THR A 9 12.34 -8.31 7.79
CA THR A 9 10.95 -8.21 8.24
C THR A 9 10.08 -9.02 7.28
N LEU A 10 9.27 -9.91 7.83
CA LEU A 10 8.34 -10.75 7.09
C LEU A 10 6.91 -10.45 7.54
N GLY A 11 6.03 -10.28 6.58
CA GLY A 11 4.60 -10.04 6.78
C GLY A 11 3.77 -11.02 5.98
N PHE A 12 2.66 -11.45 6.55
CA PHE A 12 1.62 -12.16 5.82
C PHE A 12 0.24 -11.63 6.20
N ASN A 13 -0.69 -11.67 5.26
CA ASN A 13 -2.05 -11.19 5.43
C ASN A 13 -3.05 -12.12 4.75
N VAL A 14 -4.23 -12.27 5.36
CA VAL A 14 -5.37 -12.97 4.77
C VAL A 14 -6.46 -11.92 4.56
N LYS A 15 -6.96 -11.80 3.33
CA LYS A 15 -7.96 -10.81 2.92
C LYS A 15 -9.26 -11.54 2.55
N PRO A 16 -10.24 -11.65 3.46
CA PRO A 16 -11.58 -12.04 3.06
C PRO A 16 -12.20 -10.91 2.21
N SER A 17 -12.87 -11.26 1.11
CA SER A 17 -13.58 -10.31 0.25
C SER A 17 -15.07 -10.63 0.21
N PHE A 18 -15.88 -9.58 0.14
CA PHE A 18 -17.32 -9.65 -0.05
C PHE A 18 -17.68 -8.58 -1.08
N THR A 19 -18.01 -9.00 -2.29
CA THR A 19 -18.29 -8.08 -3.39
C THR A 19 -19.76 -8.21 -3.77
N SER A 20 -20.39 -7.10 -4.13
CA SER A 20 -21.72 -7.11 -4.74
C SER A 20 -21.67 -6.33 -6.03
N LEU A 21 -22.16 -6.94 -7.11
CA LEU A 21 -22.20 -6.34 -8.43
C LEU A 21 -23.54 -6.67 -9.10
N ALA A 22 -24.30 -5.62 -9.39
CA ALA A 22 -25.70 -5.74 -9.82
C ALA A 22 -26.52 -6.56 -8.81
N GLU A 23 -27.21 -7.62 -9.24
CA GLU A 23 -27.98 -8.53 -8.39
C GLU A 23 -27.16 -9.66 -7.74
N PHE A 24 -25.88 -9.80 -8.09
CA PHE A 24 -25.04 -10.91 -7.63
C PHE A 24 -24.13 -10.50 -6.47
N MET A 25 -23.79 -11.50 -5.65
CA MET A 25 -22.86 -11.38 -4.54
C MET A 25 -21.73 -12.41 -4.67
N SER A 26 -20.52 -12.01 -4.30
CA SER A 26 -19.36 -12.88 -4.19
C SER A 26 -18.84 -12.92 -2.75
N TYR A 27 -18.28 -14.07 -2.38
CA TYR A 27 -17.39 -14.19 -1.23
C TYR A 27 -16.07 -14.78 -1.70
N GLY A 28 -14.98 -14.25 -1.18
CA GLY A 28 -13.65 -14.65 -1.58
C GLY A 28 -12.65 -14.60 -0.45
N ILE A 29 -11.48 -15.15 -0.74
CA ILE A 29 -10.34 -15.09 0.14
C ILE A 29 -9.09 -14.94 -0.71
N THR A 30 -8.21 -14.04 -0.28
CA THR A 30 -6.87 -13.93 -0.85
C THR A 30 -5.80 -13.89 0.23
N PHE A 31 -4.57 -14.17 -0.17
CA PHE A 31 -3.42 -14.28 0.73
C PHE A 31 -2.22 -13.52 0.17
N ASP A 32 -1.63 -12.68 1.01
CA ASP A 32 -0.45 -11.88 0.67
C ASP A 32 0.72 -12.26 1.57
N VAL A 33 1.93 -12.20 1.00
CA VAL A 33 3.21 -12.33 1.71
C VAL A 33 4.13 -11.21 1.28
N ALA A 34 4.82 -10.60 2.23
CA ALA A 34 5.83 -9.59 1.99
C ALA A 34 7.10 -9.86 2.80
N ALA A 35 8.24 -9.55 2.20
CA ALA A 35 9.54 -9.55 2.83
C ALA A 35 10.20 -8.19 2.61
N MET A 36 10.85 -7.67 3.64
CA MET A 36 11.66 -6.48 3.56
C MET A 36 13.01 -6.76 4.22
N ILE A 37 14.09 -6.29 3.60
CA ILE A 37 15.44 -6.34 4.14
C ILE A 37 16.03 -4.94 4.15
N GLN A 38 16.74 -4.59 5.22
CA GLN A 38 17.56 -3.38 5.29
C GLN A 38 19.06 -3.75 5.21
N PRO A 39 19.64 -3.94 4.02
CA PRO A 39 21.05 -4.35 3.88
C PRO A 39 22.02 -3.27 4.40
N ILE A 40 21.65 -2.00 4.30
CA ILE A 40 22.39 -0.85 4.84
C ILE A 40 21.41 0.12 5.52
N LYS A 41 21.87 0.88 6.52
CA LYS A 41 21.04 1.74 7.41
C LYS A 41 20.12 2.78 6.73
N LYS A 42 20.19 2.92 5.40
CA LYS A 42 19.47 3.93 4.62
C LYS A 42 18.80 3.33 3.39
N LEU A 43 18.77 2.01 3.24
CA LEU A 43 18.21 1.35 2.07
C LEU A 43 17.35 0.19 2.53
N ASP A 44 16.06 0.25 2.22
CA ASP A 44 15.14 -0.88 2.36
C ASP A 44 14.89 -1.47 0.97
N ILE A 45 14.92 -2.80 0.90
CA ILE A 45 14.53 -3.56 -0.28
C ILE A 45 13.35 -4.43 0.11
N MET A 46 12.29 -4.42 -0.70
CA MET A 46 11.05 -5.14 -0.47
C MET A 46 10.77 -6.10 -1.61
N LEU A 47 10.21 -7.25 -1.28
CA LEU A 47 9.55 -8.16 -2.22
C LEU A 47 8.17 -8.50 -1.65
N ARG A 48 7.13 -8.41 -2.48
CA ARG A 48 5.75 -8.67 -2.12
C ARG A 48 5.10 -9.57 -3.16
N LEU A 49 4.36 -10.54 -2.66
CA LEU A 49 3.53 -11.46 -3.42
C LEU A 49 2.09 -11.25 -2.93
N GLU A 50 1.25 -10.69 -3.78
CA GLU A 50 -0.17 -10.46 -3.48
C GLU A 50 -1.04 -11.49 -4.19
N ASP A 51 -2.18 -11.79 -3.57
CA ASP A 51 -3.23 -12.64 -4.13
C ASP A 51 -2.73 -14.04 -4.56
N ILE A 52 -1.82 -14.63 -3.78
CA ILE A 52 -1.18 -15.94 -4.07
C ILE A 52 -2.22 -17.05 -4.28
N ILE A 53 -3.29 -17.00 -3.47
CA ILE A 53 -4.46 -17.88 -3.57
C ILE A 53 -5.66 -16.95 -3.58
N GLY A 54 -6.01 -16.37 -4.72
CA GLY A 54 -7.16 -15.49 -4.86
C GLY A 54 -8.32 -16.18 -5.56
N ILE A 55 -9.37 -16.54 -4.82
CA ILE A 55 -10.58 -17.18 -5.36
C ILE A 55 -11.81 -16.44 -4.85
N GLU A 56 -12.73 -16.12 -5.76
CA GLU A 56 -14.06 -15.61 -5.43
C GLU A 56 -15.15 -16.53 -5.97
N TYR A 57 -16.14 -16.81 -5.12
CA TYR A 57 -17.31 -17.59 -5.47
C TYR A 57 -18.51 -16.66 -5.59
N TRP A 58 -19.11 -16.61 -6.77
CA TRP A 58 -20.31 -15.83 -7.04
C TRP A 58 -21.56 -16.70 -6.87
N ASP A 59 -22.63 -16.12 -6.35
CA ASP A 59 -23.95 -16.75 -6.27
C ASP A 59 -24.59 -17.04 -7.64
N SER A 60 -24.10 -16.40 -8.71
CA SER A 60 -24.38 -16.75 -10.11
C SER A 60 -23.87 -18.15 -10.51
N GLY A 61 -23.01 -18.77 -9.69
CA GLY A 61 -22.35 -20.05 -9.96
C GLY A 61 -20.99 -19.91 -10.66
N ILE A 62 -20.53 -18.68 -10.92
CA ILE A 62 -19.20 -18.41 -11.48
C ILE A 62 -18.14 -18.49 -10.37
N VAL A 63 -17.01 -19.11 -10.68
CA VAL A 63 -15.81 -19.06 -9.85
C VAL A 63 -14.77 -18.20 -10.55
N GLU A 64 -14.33 -17.15 -9.89
CA GLU A 64 -13.33 -16.22 -10.38
C GLU A 64 -11.99 -16.49 -9.69
N THR A 65 -10.90 -16.45 -10.46
CA THR A 65 -9.53 -16.59 -9.95
C THR A 65 -8.80 -15.28 -10.15
N ILE A 66 -8.24 -14.74 -9.08
CA ILE A 66 -7.47 -13.49 -9.12
C ILE A 66 -6.01 -13.85 -9.42
N SER A 67 -5.45 -13.24 -10.47
CA SER A 67 -4.06 -13.46 -10.87
C SER A 67 -3.09 -12.92 -9.81
N PRO A 68 -2.15 -13.74 -9.30
CA PRO A 68 -1.16 -13.30 -8.33
C PRO A 68 -0.31 -12.14 -8.88
N MET A 69 0.12 -11.25 -7.99
CA MET A 69 1.00 -10.11 -8.34
C MET A 69 2.32 -10.21 -7.59
N ILE A 70 3.42 -9.98 -8.32
CA ILE A 70 4.76 -9.91 -7.75
C ILE A 70 5.26 -8.47 -7.87
N MET A 71 5.65 -7.86 -6.75
CA MET A 71 6.20 -6.50 -6.69
C MET A 71 7.51 -6.48 -5.91
N GLY A 72 8.54 -5.90 -6.52
CA GLY A 72 9.79 -5.51 -5.86
C GLY A 72 9.81 -4.01 -5.59
N GLY A 73 10.42 -3.60 -4.49
CA GLY A 73 10.54 -2.20 -4.10
C GLY A 73 11.90 -1.88 -3.52
N MET A 74 12.32 -0.63 -3.65
CA MET A 74 13.53 -0.08 -3.05
C MET A 74 13.25 1.31 -2.51
N TYR A 75 13.63 1.56 -1.25
CA TYR A 75 13.44 2.83 -0.57
C TYR A 75 14.74 3.33 0.02
N TYR A 76 15.17 4.53 -0.35
CA TYR A 76 16.42 5.15 0.08
C TYR A 76 16.18 6.40 0.92
N TYR A 77 16.86 6.51 2.07
CA TYR A 77 16.65 7.56 3.06
C TYR A 77 17.86 8.50 3.12
N VAL A 78 17.64 9.79 2.83
CA VAL A 78 18.68 10.83 2.86
C VAL A 78 18.20 12.02 3.68
N SER A 79 18.62 12.08 4.95
CA SER A 79 18.20 13.14 5.87
C SER A 79 16.67 13.21 5.95
N ASN A 80 16.09 14.28 5.43
CA ASN A 80 14.65 14.54 5.43
C ASN A 80 13.94 14.04 4.15
N LEU A 81 14.69 13.46 3.22
CA LEU A 81 14.19 12.98 1.94
C LEU A 81 14.11 11.45 1.92
N ARG A 82 13.04 10.91 1.35
CA ARG A 82 12.86 9.49 1.07
C ARG A 82 12.58 9.33 -0.42
N LEU A 83 13.29 8.43 -1.07
CA LEU A 83 13.10 8.08 -2.47
C LEU A 83 12.59 6.65 -2.51
N GLY A 84 11.50 6.40 -3.22
CA GLY A 84 10.91 5.08 -3.40
C GLY A 84 10.79 4.74 -4.87
N SER A 85 11.09 3.49 -5.21
CA SER A 85 10.79 2.93 -6.52
C SER A 85 10.23 1.52 -6.33
N GLU A 86 9.15 1.21 -7.03
CA GLU A 86 8.53 -0.10 -7.06
C GLU A 86 8.35 -0.56 -8.51
N ILE A 87 8.48 -1.87 -8.73
CA ILE A 87 8.31 -2.50 -10.03
C ILE A 87 7.74 -3.90 -9.86
N GLY A 88 6.85 -4.33 -10.73
CA GLY A 88 6.30 -5.66 -10.69
C GLY A 88 5.25 -5.92 -11.75
N SER A 89 4.62 -7.07 -11.68
CA SER A 89 3.69 -7.55 -12.69
C SER A 89 2.77 -8.61 -12.12
N ARG A 90 1.60 -8.74 -12.75
CA ARG A 90 0.72 -9.90 -12.54
C ARG A 90 1.22 -11.11 -13.32
N ILE A 91 0.90 -12.29 -12.82
CA ILE A 91 1.16 -13.58 -13.48
C ILE A 91 -0.05 -13.90 -14.36
N GLU A 92 -0.07 -13.33 -15.55
CA GLU A 92 -1.13 -13.52 -16.55
C GLU A 92 -0.57 -13.51 -17.98
N SER A 93 -1.37 -13.89 -18.97
CA SER A 93 -0.91 -14.02 -20.36
C SER A 93 -0.49 -12.68 -20.99
N ASP A 94 -1.21 -11.59 -20.67
CA ASP A 94 -0.92 -10.22 -21.14
C ASP A 94 -0.39 -9.35 -19.99
N ALA A 95 0.66 -9.84 -19.33
CA ALA A 95 1.22 -9.22 -18.14
C ALA A 95 1.75 -7.80 -18.39
N LEU A 96 1.12 -6.81 -17.76
CA LEU A 96 1.60 -5.42 -17.77
C LEU A 96 2.63 -5.18 -16.67
N LEU A 97 3.71 -4.49 -17.03
CA LEU A 97 4.72 -4.05 -16.09
C LEU A 97 4.24 -2.80 -15.33
N HIS A 98 3.98 -2.97 -14.05
CA HIS A 98 3.70 -1.86 -13.14
C HIS A 98 5.00 -1.32 -12.58
N TYR A 99 5.21 -0.01 -12.69
CA TYR A 99 6.29 0.69 -12.02
C TYR A 99 5.76 1.97 -11.37
N HIS A 100 6.34 2.31 -10.23
CA HIS A 100 6.01 3.50 -9.45
C HIS A 100 7.30 4.14 -8.94
N MET A 101 7.36 5.46 -8.96
CA MET A 101 8.47 6.21 -8.37
C MET A 101 7.89 7.32 -7.50
N GLY A 102 8.50 7.55 -6.35
CA GLY A 102 8.01 8.51 -5.37
C GLY A 102 9.13 9.18 -4.60
N ILE A 103 8.85 10.40 -4.15
CA ILE A 103 9.71 11.21 -3.30
C ILE A 103 8.86 11.74 -2.15
N GLU A 104 9.34 11.57 -0.93
CA GLU A 104 8.76 12.17 0.27
C GLU A 104 9.80 13.08 0.93
N PHE A 105 9.41 14.32 1.21
CA PHE A 105 10.20 15.26 2.01
C PHE A 105 9.48 15.55 3.32
N LYS A 106 10.19 15.36 4.44
CA LYS A 106 9.67 15.60 5.78
C LYS A 106 10.30 16.84 6.42
N GLN A 107 9.47 17.72 6.95
CA GLN A 107 9.89 18.89 7.71
C GLN A 107 9.46 18.74 9.18
N GLN A 108 10.46 18.68 10.07
CA GLN A 108 10.29 18.62 11.53
C GLN A 108 9.37 17.50 12.04
N GLU A 109 9.29 16.38 11.29
CA GLU A 109 8.40 15.22 11.55
C GLU A 109 6.89 15.53 11.64
N GLN A 110 6.48 16.79 11.47
CA GLN A 110 5.08 17.22 11.49
C GLN A 110 4.51 17.41 10.10
N LEU A 111 5.32 17.87 9.15
CA LEU A 111 4.87 18.17 7.80
C LEU A 111 5.58 17.26 6.80
N SER A 112 4.83 16.70 5.87
CA SER A 112 5.35 15.87 4.80
C SER A 112 4.81 16.32 3.45
N PHE A 113 5.66 16.34 2.44
CA PHE A 113 5.29 16.59 1.05
C PHE A 113 5.67 15.37 0.24
N ARG A 114 4.78 14.94 -0.65
CA ARG A 114 4.92 13.71 -1.44
C ARG A 114 4.66 14.00 -2.90
N LEU A 115 5.54 13.50 -3.76
CA LEU A 115 5.39 13.52 -5.21
C LEU A 115 5.61 12.12 -5.74
N GLY A 116 4.90 11.73 -6.78
CA GLY A 116 5.08 10.43 -7.40
C GLY A 116 4.56 10.33 -8.82
N THR A 117 4.96 9.27 -9.50
CA THR A 117 4.50 8.90 -10.84
C THR A 117 4.33 7.39 -10.97
N SER A 118 3.48 6.96 -11.89
CA SER A 118 3.19 5.54 -12.17
C SER A 118 3.50 5.16 -13.62
N HIS A 119 3.37 3.87 -13.92
CA HIS A 119 3.52 3.29 -15.27
C HIS A 119 2.61 3.89 -16.35
N LEU A 120 1.52 4.54 -15.95
CA LEU A 120 0.61 5.25 -16.85
C LEU A 120 0.92 6.75 -16.91
N ASN A 121 2.12 7.18 -16.53
CA ASN A 121 2.50 8.59 -16.40
C ASN A 121 1.55 9.41 -15.51
N GLN A 122 0.81 8.76 -14.62
CA GLN A 122 -0.08 9.45 -13.69
C GLN A 122 0.74 10.12 -12.62
N PHE A 123 0.68 11.45 -12.59
CA PHE A 123 1.35 12.25 -11.60
C PHE A 123 0.51 12.38 -10.33
N THR A 124 1.14 12.21 -9.18
CA THR A 124 0.51 12.38 -7.86
C THR A 124 1.28 13.39 -7.03
N ALA A 125 0.58 14.29 -6.37
CA ALA A 125 1.14 15.22 -5.41
C ALA A 125 0.31 15.23 -4.13
N GLY A 126 0.95 15.29 -2.97
CA GLY A 126 0.25 15.28 -1.69
C GLY A 126 1.06 15.93 -0.59
N PHE A 127 0.37 16.21 0.51
CA PHE A 127 0.98 16.64 1.75
C PHE A 127 0.31 15.95 2.93
N GLY A 128 1.03 15.83 4.03
CA GLY A 128 0.53 15.27 5.27
C GLY A 128 0.95 16.10 6.47
N ILE A 129 0.04 16.27 7.42
CA ILE A 129 0.27 16.93 8.69
C ILE A 129 0.08 15.89 9.79
N GLN A 130 1.10 15.70 10.61
CA GLN A 130 1.13 14.76 11.71
C GLN A 130 1.09 15.53 13.04
N PHE A 131 0.00 15.34 13.77
CA PHE A 131 -0.12 15.71 15.18
C PHE A 131 0.13 14.48 16.06
N SER A 132 0.34 14.68 17.35
CA SER A 132 0.57 13.62 18.36
C SER A 132 -0.40 12.44 18.28
N LEU A 133 -1.71 12.73 18.18
CA LEU A 133 -2.76 11.71 18.18
C LEU A 133 -3.36 11.45 16.80
N ILE A 134 -3.27 12.42 15.88
CA ILE A 134 -4.02 12.39 14.62
C ILE A 134 -3.08 12.76 13.48
N ASP A 135 -3.14 12.01 12.40
CA ASP A 135 -2.56 12.40 11.12
C ASP A 135 -3.65 12.79 10.12
N PHE A 136 -3.32 13.75 9.26
CA PHE A 136 -4.13 14.18 8.13
C PHE A 136 -3.28 14.12 6.88
N ASN A 137 -3.78 13.46 5.85
CA ASN A 137 -3.12 13.38 4.55
C ASN A 137 -4.08 13.82 3.45
N TYR A 138 -3.53 14.55 2.50
CA TYR A 138 -4.21 14.95 1.28
C TYR A 138 -3.34 14.56 0.10
N ALA A 139 -3.94 13.93 -0.91
CA ALA A 139 -3.30 13.60 -2.17
C ALA A 139 -4.19 13.98 -3.35
N TYR A 140 -3.58 14.54 -4.38
CA TYR A 140 -4.16 14.82 -5.66
C TYR A 140 -3.54 13.90 -6.71
N LEU A 141 -4.38 13.20 -7.45
CA LEU A 141 -4.01 12.34 -8.57
C LEU A 141 -4.41 13.04 -9.87
N HIS A 142 -3.42 13.39 -10.68
CA HIS A 142 -3.66 13.94 -12.02
C HIS A 142 -4.15 12.80 -12.95
N PRO A 143 -5.24 13.02 -13.70
CA PRO A 143 -5.75 11.99 -14.60
C PRO A 143 -4.77 11.76 -15.75
N ASN A 144 -4.70 10.52 -16.23
CA ASN A 144 -3.95 10.22 -17.45
C ASN A 144 -4.78 10.57 -18.69
N GLU A 145 -4.10 10.89 -19.80
CA GLU A 145 -4.75 11.04 -21.10
C GLU A 145 -5.49 9.75 -21.48
N GLY A 146 -6.80 9.86 -21.71
CA GLY A 146 -7.67 8.73 -22.02
C GLY A 146 -8.31 8.02 -20.82
N SER A 147 -8.06 8.47 -19.58
CA SER A 147 -8.80 7.99 -18.42
C SER A 147 -10.24 8.51 -18.44
N PRO A 148 -11.27 7.69 -18.11
CA PRO A 148 -12.64 8.17 -17.96
C PRO A 148 -12.86 8.99 -16.68
N PHE A 149 -11.85 9.09 -15.81
CA PHE A 149 -11.93 9.78 -14.52
C PHE A 149 -11.27 11.16 -14.58
N GLU A 150 -11.90 12.14 -13.93
CA GLU A 150 -11.29 13.44 -13.67
C GLU A 150 -10.21 13.34 -12.57
N GLY A 151 -9.55 14.45 -12.27
CA GLY A 151 -8.56 14.50 -11.19
C GLY A 151 -9.17 14.10 -9.85
N SER A 152 -8.51 13.18 -9.16
CA SER A 152 -9.01 12.62 -7.90
C SER A 152 -8.38 13.32 -6.71
N HIS A 153 -9.22 13.67 -5.75
CA HIS A 153 -8.84 14.25 -4.46
C HIS A 153 -9.04 13.20 -3.38
N ILE A 154 -7.96 12.77 -2.74
CA ILE A 154 -7.95 11.74 -1.71
C ILE A 154 -7.62 12.39 -0.37
N VAL A 155 -8.52 12.26 0.60
CA VAL A 155 -8.34 12.74 1.97
C VAL A 155 -8.31 11.54 2.90
N SER A 156 -7.28 11.43 3.74
CA SER A 156 -7.18 10.42 4.77
C SER A 156 -6.89 11.04 6.14
N THR A 157 -7.38 10.38 7.18
CA THR A 157 -7.00 10.68 8.56
C THR A 157 -6.72 9.38 9.29
N GLY A 158 -5.69 9.38 10.13
CA GLY A 158 -5.33 8.26 10.97
C GLY A 158 -5.24 8.70 12.43
N ILE A 159 -5.39 7.72 13.33
CA ILE A 159 -5.29 7.94 14.78
C ILE A 159 -4.10 7.13 15.28
N ASN A 160 -3.12 7.81 15.86
CA ASN A 160 -1.94 7.19 16.43
C ASN A 160 -2.17 6.80 17.90
N LEU A 161 -2.27 5.50 18.16
CA LEU A 161 -2.54 4.95 19.49
C LEU A 161 -1.26 4.70 20.31
N ASP A 162 -0.07 4.87 19.76
CA ASP A 162 1.18 4.62 20.48
C ASP A 162 1.39 5.61 21.64
N GLU A 163 0.83 6.81 21.51
CA GLU A 163 0.86 7.84 22.56
C GLU A 163 -0.24 7.64 23.62
N LEU A 164 -1.18 6.69 23.43
CA LEU A 164 -2.25 6.35 24.37
C LEU A 164 -1.79 5.36 25.47
N ASN A 165 -0.64 5.63 26.09
CA ASN A 165 -0.12 4.83 27.20
C ASN A 165 -1.06 4.74 28.42
N TRP A 166 -2.10 5.58 28.50
CA TRP A 166 -3.08 5.58 29.60
C TRP A 166 -4.15 4.47 29.53
N ILE A 167 -4.38 3.85 28.37
CA ILE A 167 -5.41 2.78 28.23
C ILE A 167 -4.83 1.38 28.48
N LYS A 168 -3.52 1.19 28.28
CA LYS A 168 -2.86 -0.12 28.45
C LYS A 168 -3.01 -0.73 29.86
N GLY A 169 -3.32 0.08 30.88
CA GLY A 169 -3.52 -0.38 32.27
C GLY A 169 -4.98 -0.62 32.70
N LYS A 170 -5.98 -0.29 31.87
CA LYS A 170 -7.41 -0.41 32.23
C LYS A 170 -8.14 -1.57 31.53
N ILE A 171 -7.48 -2.25 30.61
CA ILE A 171 -8.00 -3.43 29.92
C ILE A 171 -7.06 -4.60 30.24
N GLY A 172 -7.21 -5.14 31.44
CA GLY A 172 -6.77 -6.48 31.81
C GLY A 172 -7.98 -7.32 32.18
N PRO A 173 -7.99 -8.64 31.88
CA PRO A 173 -9.06 -9.55 32.29
C PRO A 173 -9.17 -9.67 33.82
#